data_AF-A0A800CY26-F1
#
_entry.id   AF-A0A800CY26-F1
#
_cell.length_a   1.000
_cell.length_b   1.000
_cell.length_c   1.000
_cell.angle_alpha   90.00
_cell.angle_beta   90.00
_cell.angle_gamma   90.00
#
_symmetry.space_group_name_H-M   'P 1'
#
loop_
_entity.id
_entity.type
_entity.pdbx_description
1 polymer ?
#
loop_
_entity_poly.entity_id
_entity_poly.type
_entity_poly.pdbx_seq_one_letter_code
_entity_poly.pdbx_strand_id
1 'polypeptide(L)'
;MMILKKIQFFKGKKYRPGLLIMLLIIGAPFFFLGGPGAHGARSSVALWDMGHVLFFSIASWLLCKQFRYRFPDLSAFTRNSLVFLLVLASGGIVEGLQMGFDGRIPDFRDILRNQLGCLITLVFFDSLAFSKHKKWPYIIQFVTLSMVLVAFYPFVRGVVDEVIAAYQFPVIADFETIFERDRWVDKEIISVEKSLARHGEYSLKVRLNTDTYSGVALCYFPGNWTGYKSLYFSIFHTDKEPLEIVCRIHDADHTNEYADRFNQRLQLQKGWNDFSLLLEDIKHAPASRLLNK
;
A
#
# COMPACT_ATOMS: atom_id res chain seq x y z
N MET A 1 -24.65 5.40 -38.80
CA MET A 1 -23.98 4.44 -39.68
C MET A 1 -22.69 4.01 -39.00
N MET A 2 -22.52 2.71 -38.71
CA MET A 2 -21.31 2.03 -38.17
C MET A 2 -20.67 2.70 -36.92
N ILE A 3 -20.86 2.23 -35.68
CA ILE A 3 -20.06 1.15 -35.07
C ILE A 3 -20.82 0.73 -33.80
N LEU A 4 -21.52 -0.40 -33.86
CA LEU A 4 -21.98 -1.19 -32.70
C LEU A 4 -22.40 -2.57 -33.24
N LYS A 5 -21.50 -3.18 -34.02
CA LYS A 5 -21.63 -4.60 -34.33
C LYS A 5 -21.35 -5.36 -33.04
N LYS A 6 -22.41 -5.94 -32.50
CA LYS A 6 -22.43 -7.09 -31.59
C LYS A 6 -21.05 -7.76 -31.50
N ILE A 7 -20.41 -7.62 -30.34
CA ILE A 7 -19.41 -8.58 -29.87
C ILE A 7 -20.19 -9.86 -29.51
N GLN A 8 -20.62 -10.60 -30.54
CA GLN A 8 -20.93 -12.03 -30.43
C GLN A 8 -19.60 -12.78 -30.54
N PHE A 9 -18.71 -12.59 -29.56
CA PHE A 9 -17.52 -13.42 -29.46
C PHE A 9 -17.93 -14.75 -28.80
N PHE A 10 -17.77 -15.83 -29.57
CA PHE A 10 -17.85 -17.24 -29.19
C PHE A 10 -19.24 -17.87 -28.99
N LYS A 11 -19.97 -18.06 -30.09
CA LYS A 11 -20.70 -19.34 -30.28
C LYS A 11 -19.76 -20.27 -31.05
N GLY A 12 -19.21 -21.31 -30.39
CA GLY A 12 -18.67 -22.47 -31.10
C GLY A 12 -17.20 -22.89 -30.87
N LYS A 13 -16.35 -22.16 -30.13
CA LYS A 13 -15.05 -22.72 -29.69
C LYS A 13 -15.17 -23.28 -28.27
N LYS A 14 -14.74 -24.54 -28.11
CA LYS A 14 -14.60 -25.22 -26.82
C LYS A 14 -13.80 -24.31 -25.89
N TYR A 15 -14.48 -23.69 -24.94
CA TYR A 15 -13.88 -22.79 -23.97
C TYR A 15 -12.85 -23.58 -23.15
N ARG A 16 -11.59 -23.17 -23.22
CA ARG A 16 -10.48 -23.77 -22.46
C ARG A 16 -10.04 -22.77 -21.40
N PRO A 17 -10.62 -22.78 -20.19
CA PRO A 17 -10.25 -21.86 -19.12
C PRO A 17 -8.87 -22.13 -18.52
N GLY A 18 -8.12 -23.11 -19.05
CA GLY A 18 -6.88 -23.63 -18.46
C GLY A 18 -5.87 -22.55 -18.08
N LEU A 19 -5.64 -21.55 -18.94
CA LEU A 19 -4.72 -20.45 -18.63
C LEU A 19 -5.18 -19.61 -17.43
N LEU A 20 -6.47 -19.26 -17.37
CA LEU A 20 -6.99 -18.42 -16.29
C LEU A 20 -7.08 -19.18 -14.97
N ILE A 21 -7.41 -20.47 -15.02
CA ILE A 21 -7.34 -21.35 -13.85
C ILE A 21 -5.90 -21.45 -13.36
N MET A 22 -4.94 -21.63 -14.27
CA MET A 22 -3.51 -21.66 -13.93
C MET A 22 -3.08 -20.35 -13.28
N LEU A 23 -3.50 -19.19 -13.79
CA LEU A 23 -3.22 -17.88 -13.18
C LEU A 23 -3.81 -17.77 -11.77
N LEU A 24 -5.01 -18.28 -11.51
CA LEU A 24 -5.58 -18.30 -10.16
C LEU A 24 -4.82 -19.26 -9.23
N ILE A 25 -4.40 -20.43 -9.73
CA ILE A 25 -3.61 -21.38 -8.93
C ILE A 25 -2.25 -20.77 -8.54
N ILE A 26 -1.58 -20.09 -9.49
CA ILE A 26 -0.33 -19.37 -9.23
C ILE A 26 -0.57 -18.16 -8.33
N GLY A 27 -1.71 -17.48 -8.48
CA GLY A 27 -2.09 -16.30 -7.71
C GLY A 27 -2.43 -16.58 -6.24
N ALA A 28 -3.06 -17.73 -5.95
CA ALA A 28 -3.60 -18.01 -4.62
C ALA A 28 -2.56 -18.06 -3.48
N PRO A 29 -1.35 -18.61 -3.65
CA PRO A 29 -0.30 -18.57 -2.63
C PRO A 29 0.08 -17.14 -2.20
N PHE A 30 -0.06 -16.14 -3.07
CA PHE A 30 0.35 -14.76 -2.77
C PHE A 30 -0.51 -14.08 -1.71
N PHE A 31 -1.74 -14.55 -1.46
CA PHE A 31 -2.51 -14.11 -0.30
C PHE A 31 -1.83 -14.48 1.02
N PHE A 32 -1.02 -15.55 1.05
CA PHE A 32 -0.39 -16.08 2.25
C PHE A 32 1.10 -15.74 2.34
N LEU A 33 1.82 -15.70 1.22
CA LEU A 33 3.28 -15.51 1.19
C LEU A 33 3.76 -14.10 1.60
N GLY A 34 2.87 -13.11 1.66
CA GLY A 34 3.22 -11.75 2.06
C GLY A 34 3.76 -10.95 0.90
N GLY A 35 3.28 -9.72 0.80
CA GLY A 35 3.74 -8.79 -0.23
C GLY A 35 5.12 -8.24 0.08
N PRO A 36 5.56 -7.23 -0.70
CA PRO A 36 6.71 -6.41 -0.34
C PRO A 36 6.58 -6.01 1.13
N GLY A 37 7.56 -6.37 1.96
CA GLY A 37 7.48 -6.20 3.41
C GLY A 37 7.27 -4.72 3.81
N ALA A 38 7.11 -4.46 5.11
CA ALA A 38 6.92 -3.09 5.64
C ALA A 38 8.03 -2.09 5.25
N HIS A 39 9.17 -2.59 4.76
CA HIS A 39 10.32 -1.82 4.28
C HIS A 39 10.39 -1.67 2.75
N GLY A 40 9.41 -2.19 2.02
CA GLY A 40 9.31 -2.06 0.56
C GLY A 40 8.85 -0.67 0.13
N ALA A 41 9.07 -0.35 -1.15
CA ALA A 41 8.52 0.85 -1.76
C ALA A 41 6.99 0.89 -1.62
N ARG A 42 6.42 2.08 -1.36
CA ARG A 42 4.97 2.26 -1.16
C ARG A 42 4.20 1.89 -2.41
N SER A 43 4.74 2.23 -3.57
CA SER A 43 4.21 1.82 -4.86
C SER A 43 4.11 0.30 -4.97
N SER A 44 5.12 -0.44 -4.49
CA SER A 44 5.15 -1.89 -4.55
C SER A 44 4.09 -2.53 -3.64
N VAL A 45 3.94 -2.03 -2.41
CA VAL A 45 2.87 -2.46 -1.49
C VAL A 45 1.50 -2.17 -2.09
N ALA A 46 1.27 -0.94 -2.58
CA ALA A 46 -0.01 -0.56 -3.18
C ALA A 46 -0.32 -1.36 -4.47
N LEU A 47 0.69 -1.73 -5.26
CA LEU A 47 0.52 -2.57 -6.44
C LEU A 47 0.19 -4.01 -6.05
N TRP A 48 0.83 -4.53 -4.99
CA TRP A 48 0.55 -5.85 -4.45
C TRP A 48 -0.92 -6.00 -4.05
N ASP A 49 -1.46 -4.99 -3.36
CA ASP A 49 -2.87 -4.91 -2.99
C ASP A 49 -3.81 -5.01 -4.21
N MET A 50 -3.41 -4.48 -5.37
CA MET A 50 -4.20 -4.58 -6.61
C MET A 50 -4.26 -6.01 -7.16
N GLY A 51 -3.40 -6.91 -6.69
CA GLY A 51 -3.47 -8.34 -6.95
C GLY A 51 -4.83 -8.94 -6.56
N HIS A 52 -5.43 -8.48 -5.45
CA HIS A 52 -6.78 -8.85 -5.03
C HIS A 52 -7.82 -8.51 -6.11
N VAL A 53 -7.80 -7.27 -6.62
CA VAL A 53 -8.74 -6.79 -7.63
C VAL A 53 -8.61 -7.63 -8.91
N LEU A 54 -7.38 -7.91 -9.36
CA LEU A 54 -7.14 -8.72 -10.55
C LEU A 54 -7.58 -10.18 -10.36
N PHE A 55 -7.17 -10.80 -9.25
CA PHE A 55 -7.51 -12.19 -8.94
C PHE A 55 -9.02 -12.39 -8.90
N PHE A 56 -9.74 -11.56 -8.14
CA PHE A 56 -11.18 -11.69 -8.00
C PHE A 56 -11.95 -11.25 -9.24
N SER A 57 -11.37 -10.40 -10.10
CA SER A 57 -11.93 -10.17 -11.44
C SER A 57 -11.90 -11.45 -12.28
N ILE A 58 -10.75 -12.14 -12.34
CA ILE A 58 -10.62 -13.38 -13.11
C ILE A 58 -11.52 -14.48 -12.51
N ALA A 59 -11.49 -14.64 -11.19
CA ALA A 59 -12.30 -15.64 -10.49
C ALA A 59 -13.81 -15.42 -10.70
N SER A 60 -14.30 -14.19 -10.53
CA SER A 60 -15.70 -13.86 -10.80
C SER A 60 -16.09 -14.13 -12.24
N TRP A 61 -15.20 -13.86 -13.21
CA TRP A 61 -15.51 -14.11 -14.61
C TRP A 61 -15.67 -15.61 -14.89
N LEU A 62 -14.78 -16.45 -14.34
CA LEU A 62 -14.91 -17.91 -14.42
C LEU A 62 -16.18 -18.40 -13.74
N LEU A 63 -16.51 -17.88 -12.56
CA LEU A 63 -17.74 -18.22 -11.83
C LEU A 63 -18.99 -17.83 -12.62
N CYS A 64 -19.05 -16.63 -13.19
CA CYS A 64 -20.16 -16.19 -14.05
C CYS A 64 -20.36 -17.14 -15.25
N LYS A 65 -19.27 -17.57 -15.90
CA LYS A 65 -19.33 -18.54 -17.00
C LYS A 65 -19.82 -19.91 -16.54
N GLN A 66 -19.26 -20.41 -15.44
CA GLN A 66 -19.62 -21.72 -14.88
C GLN A 66 -21.09 -21.75 -14.45
N PHE A 67 -21.57 -20.72 -13.76
CA PHE A 67 -22.97 -20.64 -13.34
C PHE A 67 -23.92 -20.53 -14.53
N ARG A 68 -23.57 -19.77 -15.57
CA ARG A 68 -24.38 -19.71 -16.81
C ARG A 68 -24.48 -21.07 -17.49
N TYR A 69 -23.41 -21.85 -17.48
CA TYR A 69 -23.39 -23.19 -18.06
C TYR A 69 -24.17 -24.21 -17.22
N ARG A 70 -23.98 -24.20 -15.90
CA ARG A 70 -24.53 -25.22 -14.99
C ARG A 70 -25.99 -24.95 -14.58
N PHE A 71 -26.39 -23.68 -14.55
CA PHE A 71 -27.69 -23.20 -14.09
C PHE A 71 -28.28 -22.20 -15.10
N PRO A 72 -28.61 -22.65 -16.34
CA PRO A 72 -29.10 -21.77 -17.39
C PRO A 72 -30.45 -21.11 -17.06
N ASP A 73 -31.26 -21.75 -16.20
CA ASP A 73 -32.60 -21.29 -15.84
C ASP A 73 -32.60 -20.17 -14.79
N LEU A 74 -31.47 -19.94 -14.10
CA LEU A 74 -31.36 -18.86 -13.13
C LEU A 74 -31.33 -17.50 -13.83
N SER A 75 -32.08 -16.55 -13.27
CA SER A 75 -32.04 -15.17 -13.73
C SER A 75 -30.61 -14.61 -13.65
N ALA A 76 -30.27 -13.68 -14.55
CA ALA A 76 -28.96 -13.04 -14.54
C ALA A 76 -28.69 -12.30 -13.22
N PHE A 77 -29.73 -11.71 -12.62
CA PHE A 77 -29.64 -11.08 -11.30
C PHE A 77 -29.29 -12.10 -10.21
N THR A 78 -30.03 -13.20 -10.11
CA THR A 78 -29.77 -14.26 -9.11
C THR A 78 -28.36 -14.82 -9.26
N ARG A 79 -27.92 -15.12 -10.49
CA ARG A 79 -26.56 -15.60 -10.75
C ARG A 79 -25.50 -14.59 -10.29
N ASN A 80 -25.66 -13.32 -10.64
CA ASN A 80 -24.68 -12.29 -10.31
C ASN A 80 -24.64 -12.04 -8.79
N SER A 81 -25.79 -12.07 -8.11
CA SER A 81 -25.86 -11.99 -6.65
C SER A 81 -25.16 -13.16 -5.97
N LEU A 82 -25.33 -14.39 -6.48
CA LEU A 82 -24.63 -15.56 -5.96
C LEU A 82 -23.11 -15.43 -6.13
N VAL A 83 -22.63 -14.98 -7.29
CA VAL A 83 -21.20 -14.72 -7.50
C VAL A 83 -20.69 -13.65 -6.54
N PHE A 84 -21.42 -12.55 -6.37
CA PHE A 84 -21.04 -11.48 -5.44
C PHE A 84 -20.94 -11.96 -3.98
N LEU A 85 -21.90 -12.77 -3.53
CA LEU A 85 -21.91 -13.35 -2.19
C LEU A 85 -20.80 -14.40 -1.99
N LEU A 86 -20.53 -15.21 -3.02
CA LEU A 86 -19.42 -16.18 -2.97
C LEU A 86 -18.07 -15.48 -2.86
N VAL A 87 -17.85 -14.40 -3.61
CA VAL A 87 -16.60 -13.62 -3.48
C VAL A 87 -16.49 -13.00 -2.09
N LEU A 88 -17.57 -12.41 -1.57
CA LEU A 88 -17.58 -11.84 -0.22
C LEU A 88 -17.23 -12.89 0.84
N ALA A 89 -17.86 -14.07 0.76
CA ALA A 89 -17.58 -15.18 1.67
C ALA A 89 -16.13 -15.67 1.53
N SER A 90 -15.63 -15.82 0.30
CA SER A 90 -14.24 -16.23 0.07
C SER A 90 -13.23 -15.22 0.57
N GLY A 91 -13.49 -13.91 0.44
CA GLY A 91 -12.65 -12.85 0.98
C GLY A 91 -12.59 -12.93 2.51
N GLY A 92 -13.74 -13.08 3.18
CA GLY A 92 -13.77 -13.26 4.64
C GLY A 92 -13.06 -14.53 5.11
N ILE A 93 -13.13 -15.63 4.34
CA ILE A 93 -12.38 -16.85 4.63
C ILE A 93 -10.87 -16.61 4.47
N VAL A 94 -10.43 -15.93 3.40
CA VAL A 94 -9.00 -15.62 3.20
C VAL A 94 -8.46 -14.77 4.34
N GLU A 95 -9.15 -13.69 4.70
CA GLU A 95 -8.78 -12.84 5.85
C GLU A 95 -8.75 -13.64 7.15
N GLY A 96 -9.77 -14.47 7.41
CA GLY A 96 -9.85 -15.30 8.61
C GLY A 96 -8.73 -16.35 8.67
N LEU A 97 -8.35 -16.92 7.53
CA LEU A 97 -7.22 -17.85 7.44
C LEU A 97 -5.89 -17.11 7.67
N GLN A 98 -5.73 -15.89 7.15
CA GLN A 98 -4.53 -15.07 7.37
C GLN A 98 -4.30 -14.74 8.84
N MET A 99 -5.33 -14.64 9.68
CA MET A 99 -5.17 -14.45 11.14
C MET A 99 -4.33 -15.55 11.80
N GLY A 100 -4.33 -16.76 11.23
CA GLY A 100 -3.52 -17.88 11.72
C GLY A 100 -2.07 -17.89 11.25
N PHE A 101 -1.68 -16.96 10.37
CA PHE A 101 -0.33 -16.87 9.80
C PHE A 101 0.37 -15.59 10.28
N ASP A 102 1.53 -15.78 10.92
CA ASP A 102 2.60 -14.77 11.06
C ASP A 102 2.16 -13.38 11.58
N GLY A 103 1.26 -13.36 12.59
CA GLY A 103 0.85 -12.13 13.25
C GLY A 103 0.11 -11.13 12.35
N ARG A 104 -0.44 -11.57 11.21
CA ARG A 104 -1.20 -10.70 10.31
C ARG A 104 -2.51 -10.26 10.92
N ILE A 105 -2.78 -8.97 10.77
CA ILE A 105 -4.04 -8.34 11.16
C ILE A 105 -4.92 -8.28 9.92
N PRO A 106 -6.17 -8.76 9.97
CA PRO A 106 -7.12 -8.64 8.87
C PRO A 106 -7.23 -7.20 8.37
N ASP A 107 -7.14 -6.99 7.05
CA ASP A 107 -7.38 -5.69 6.44
C ASP A 107 -8.75 -5.71 5.75
N PHE A 108 -9.72 -5.04 6.35
CA PHE A 108 -11.05 -4.88 5.74
C PHE A 108 -10.99 -4.33 4.31
N ARG A 109 -9.95 -3.56 3.97
CA ARG A 109 -9.75 -3.04 2.60
C ARG A 109 -9.48 -4.16 1.59
N ASP A 110 -8.93 -5.31 1.99
CA ASP A 110 -8.75 -6.46 1.10
C ASP A 110 -10.10 -7.07 0.70
N ILE A 111 -11.05 -7.16 1.63
CA ILE A 111 -12.43 -7.54 1.30
C ILE A 111 -13.04 -6.56 0.29
N LEU A 112 -12.82 -5.26 0.46
CA LEU A 112 -13.30 -4.25 -0.50
C LEU A 112 -12.65 -4.40 -1.88
N ARG A 113 -11.34 -4.67 -1.95
CA ARG A 113 -10.61 -4.92 -3.20
C ARG A 113 -11.12 -6.19 -3.90
N ASN A 114 -11.42 -7.25 -3.14
CA ASN A 114 -12.02 -8.48 -3.66
C ASN A 114 -13.38 -8.19 -4.32
N GLN A 115 -14.24 -7.44 -3.62
CA GLN A 115 -15.55 -7.04 -4.15
C GLN A 115 -15.43 -6.10 -5.35
N LEU A 116 -14.44 -5.21 -5.38
CA LEU A 116 -14.18 -4.34 -6.52
C LEU A 116 -13.82 -5.16 -7.77
N GLY A 117 -12.96 -6.18 -7.65
CA GLY A 117 -12.67 -7.11 -8.73
C GLY A 117 -13.91 -7.85 -9.23
N CYS A 118 -14.77 -8.28 -8.31
CA CYS A 118 -16.06 -8.88 -8.65
C CYS A 118 -16.96 -7.90 -9.42
N LEU A 119 -17.11 -6.67 -8.96
CA LEU A 119 -17.92 -5.64 -9.61
C LEU A 119 -17.44 -5.33 -11.03
N ILE A 120 -16.12 -5.23 -11.25
CA ILE A 120 -15.56 -5.06 -12.61
C ILE A 120 -16.10 -6.14 -13.54
N THR A 121 -16.09 -7.40 -13.10
CA THR A 121 -16.63 -8.51 -13.90
C THR A 121 -18.12 -8.35 -14.16
N LEU A 122 -18.92 -8.18 -13.11
CA LEU A 122 -20.38 -8.16 -13.21
C LEU A 122 -20.87 -7.00 -14.08
N VAL A 123 -20.19 -5.86 -14.01
CA VAL A 123 -20.61 -4.60 -14.65
C VAL A 123 -20.12 -4.48 -16.10
N PHE A 124 -18.90 -4.97 -16.41
CA PHE A 124 -18.32 -4.82 -17.75
C PHE A 124 -18.39 -6.10 -18.60
N PHE A 125 -18.35 -7.29 -17.99
CA PHE A 125 -18.23 -8.56 -18.70
C PHE A 125 -19.46 -9.46 -18.59
N ASP A 126 -20.25 -9.36 -17.51
CA ASP A 126 -21.51 -10.07 -17.32
C ASP A 126 -22.75 -9.18 -17.35
N SER A 127 -22.62 -7.97 -17.93
CA SER A 127 -23.57 -6.83 -17.92
C SER A 127 -25.00 -7.10 -18.44
N LEU A 128 -25.32 -8.34 -18.78
CA LEU A 128 -26.64 -8.80 -19.19
C LEU A 128 -27.71 -8.70 -18.08
N ALA A 129 -27.34 -8.36 -16.84
CA ALA A 129 -28.27 -8.25 -15.72
C ALA A 129 -28.88 -6.84 -15.52
N PHE A 130 -28.28 -5.78 -16.05
CA PHE A 130 -28.75 -4.41 -15.82
C PHE A 130 -29.81 -3.98 -16.85
N SER A 131 -31.00 -4.58 -16.71
CA SER A 131 -32.34 -4.01 -16.93
C SER A 131 -32.71 -3.33 -18.26
N LYS A 132 -34.03 -3.30 -18.53
CA LYS A 132 -34.71 -2.67 -19.68
C LYS A 132 -34.48 -1.15 -19.80
N HIS A 133 -33.90 -0.50 -18.79
CA HIS A 133 -33.64 0.94 -18.76
C HIS A 133 -32.22 1.28 -19.23
N LYS A 134 -32.13 2.00 -20.36
CA LYS A 134 -30.88 2.28 -21.08
C LYS A 134 -29.79 3.04 -20.30
N LYS A 135 -30.07 3.71 -19.16
CA LYS A 135 -29.13 4.64 -18.49
C LYS A 135 -28.40 4.06 -17.25
N TRP A 136 -29.05 3.19 -16.48
CA TRP A 136 -28.49 2.63 -15.24
C TRP A 136 -27.17 1.86 -15.42
N PRO A 137 -26.96 1.06 -16.49
CA PRO A 137 -25.68 0.39 -16.71
C PRO A 137 -24.49 1.35 -16.77
N TYR A 138 -24.66 2.51 -17.41
CA TYR A 138 -23.60 3.51 -17.55
C TYR A 138 -23.26 4.19 -16.22
N ILE A 139 -24.27 4.47 -15.39
CA ILE A 139 -24.05 5.03 -14.05
C ILE A 139 -23.24 4.05 -13.20
N ILE A 140 -23.61 2.78 -13.21
CA ILE A 140 -22.92 1.75 -12.43
C ILE A 140 -21.50 1.54 -12.96
N GLN A 141 -21.30 1.52 -14.28
CA GLN A 141 -19.96 1.49 -14.90
C GLN A 141 -19.10 2.67 -14.46
N PHE A 142 -19.66 3.88 -14.47
CA PHE A 142 -18.95 5.09 -14.04
C PHE A 142 -18.56 5.02 -12.56
N VAL A 143 -19.47 4.59 -11.70
CA VAL A 143 -19.20 4.40 -10.26
C VAL A 143 -18.12 3.34 -10.05
N THR A 144 -18.22 2.18 -10.69
CA THR A 144 -17.19 1.12 -10.59
C THR A 144 -15.84 1.61 -11.09
N LEU A 145 -15.80 2.34 -12.22
CA LEU A 145 -14.55 2.92 -12.74
C LEU A 145 -13.96 3.94 -11.75
N SER A 146 -14.80 4.76 -11.13
CA SER A 146 -14.36 5.73 -10.11
C SER A 146 -13.78 5.02 -8.89
N MET A 147 -14.39 3.93 -8.44
CA MET A 147 -13.84 3.09 -7.36
C MET A 147 -12.49 2.47 -7.73
N VAL A 148 -12.31 2.04 -9.00
CA VAL A 148 -11.01 1.55 -9.49
C VAL A 148 -9.95 2.66 -9.46
N LEU A 149 -10.29 3.87 -9.91
CA LEU A 149 -9.36 5.00 -9.86
C LEU A 149 -8.98 5.35 -8.42
N VAL A 150 -9.94 5.34 -7.49
CA VAL A 150 -9.69 5.55 -6.06
C VAL A 150 -8.81 4.44 -5.48
N ALA A 151 -9.06 3.16 -5.83
CA ALA A 151 -8.24 2.04 -5.38
C ALA A 151 -6.80 2.08 -5.94
N PHE A 152 -6.63 2.63 -7.15
CA PHE A 152 -5.33 2.77 -7.81
C PHE A 152 -4.56 4.04 -7.38
N TYR A 153 -5.23 5.01 -6.77
CA TYR A 153 -4.63 6.27 -6.34
C TYR A 153 -3.39 6.10 -5.43
N PRO A 154 -3.39 5.21 -4.41
CA PRO A 154 -2.20 5.00 -3.57
C PRO A 154 -0.96 4.56 -4.35
N PHE A 155 -1.14 3.74 -5.39
CA PHE A 155 -0.04 3.31 -6.26
C PHE A 155 0.56 4.50 -7.01
N VAL A 156 -0.28 5.29 -7.69
CA VAL A 156 0.18 6.48 -8.43
C VAL A 156 0.87 7.48 -7.50
N ARG A 157 0.27 7.74 -6.34
CA ARG A 157 0.85 8.61 -5.32
C ARG A 157 2.22 8.13 -4.84
N GLY A 158 2.35 6.82 -4.59
CA GLY A 158 3.61 6.19 -4.19
C GLY A 158 4.69 6.35 -5.26
N VAL A 159 4.39 6.05 -6.52
CA VAL A 159 5.32 6.22 -7.65
C VAL A 159 5.77 7.67 -7.80
N VAL A 160 4.81 8.61 -7.78
CA VAL A 160 5.13 10.05 -7.92
C VAL A 160 6.05 10.50 -6.80
N ASP A 161 5.75 10.16 -5.54
CA ASP A 161 6.61 10.52 -4.42
C ASP A 161 7.99 9.86 -4.51
N GLU A 162 8.07 8.58 -4.85
CA GLU A 162 9.35 7.86 -4.97
C GLU A 162 10.24 8.48 -6.06
N VAL A 163 9.65 8.87 -7.19
CA VAL A 163 10.37 9.60 -8.25
C VAL A 163 10.85 10.96 -7.75
N ILE A 164 10.00 11.72 -7.06
CA ILE A 164 10.37 13.01 -6.48
C ILE A 164 11.51 12.84 -5.46
N ALA A 165 11.41 11.86 -4.56
CA ALA A 165 12.42 11.55 -3.56
C ALA A 165 13.76 11.18 -4.19
N ALA A 166 13.74 10.38 -5.28
CA ALA A 166 14.94 10.02 -6.01
C ALA A 166 15.63 11.24 -6.66
N TYR A 167 14.87 12.20 -7.17
CA TYR A 167 15.42 13.46 -7.70
C TYR A 167 15.92 14.42 -6.61
N GLN A 168 15.29 14.43 -5.43
CA GLN A 168 15.69 15.29 -4.30
C GLN A 168 16.91 14.76 -3.54
N PHE A 169 17.19 13.46 -3.63
CA PHE A 169 18.31 12.83 -2.94
C PHE A 169 19.64 13.55 -3.29
N PRO A 170 20.48 13.93 -2.31
CA PRO A 170 20.58 13.39 -0.95
C PRO A 170 19.66 13.98 0.12
N VAL A 171 18.77 14.91 -0.22
CA VAL A 171 17.77 15.41 0.74
C VAL A 171 16.72 14.32 0.97
N ILE A 172 16.64 13.85 2.22
CA ILE A 172 15.73 12.75 2.60
C ILE A 172 14.34 13.31 2.96
N ALA A 173 14.32 14.40 3.73
CA ALA A 173 13.11 15.12 4.11
C ALA A 173 13.45 16.58 4.45
N ASP A 174 12.86 17.52 3.73
CA ASP A 174 12.86 18.96 4.03
C ASP A 174 11.43 19.53 4.13
N PHE A 175 10.42 18.69 3.88
CA PHE A 175 8.98 18.94 4.02
C PHE A 175 8.41 19.93 3.01
N GLU A 176 9.12 20.15 1.90
CA GLU A 176 8.71 21.08 0.84
C GLU A 176 7.67 20.49 -0.12
N THR A 177 7.42 19.17 -0.03
CA THR A 177 6.39 18.50 -0.83
C THR A 177 5.26 17.93 0.01
N ILE A 178 4.05 17.89 -0.56
CA ILE A 178 2.85 17.36 0.11
C ILE A 178 2.94 15.87 0.46
N PHE A 179 3.87 15.14 -0.16
CA PHE A 179 4.04 13.70 -0.02
C PHE A 179 5.01 13.31 1.10
N GLU A 180 5.88 14.23 1.50
CA GLU A 180 6.93 13.95 2.50
C GLU A 180 6.35 13.65 3.86
N ARG A 181 5.28 14.33 4.28
CA ARG A 181 4.56 13.96 5.51
C ARG A 181 4.18 12.48 5.47
N ASP A 182 3.76 11.96 4.32
CA ASP A 182 3.32 10.57 4.18
C ASP A 182 4.46 9.55 4.33
N ARG A 183 5.72 9.97 4.22
CA ARG A 183 6.91 9.10 4.39
C ARG A 183 7.13 8.68 5.84
N TRP A 184 6.54 9.41 6.79
CA TRP A 184 6.67 9.15 8.23
C TRP A 184 5.59 8.19 8.77
N VAL A 185 5.73 7.66 9.97
CA VAL A 185 4.67 6.92 10.69
C VAL A 185 4.12 7.82 11.80
N ASP A 186 3.05 7.39 12.48
CA ASP A 186 2.43 8.12 13.60
C ASP A 186 1.83 9.48 13.19
N LYS A 187 0.95 9.44 12.17
CA LYS A 187 0.34 10.63 11.55
C LYS A 187 -0.39 11.56 12.52
N GLU A 188 -0.90 11.00 13.61
CA GLU A 188 -1.70 11.72 14.61
C GLU A 188 -0.88 12.72 15.42
N ILE A 189 0.43 12.51 15.55
CA ILE A 189 1.31 13.38 16.32
C ILE A 189 2.18 14.30 15.46
N ILE A 190 2.05 14.22 14.13
CA ILE A 190 2.84 15.02 13.19
C ILE A 190 2.01 16.00 12.36
N SER A 191 2.54 17.20 12.20
CA SER A 191 1.98 18.25 11.33
C SER A 191 3.11 18.99 10.61
N VAL A 192 2.88 19.38 9.35
CA VAL A 192 3.81 20.26 8.62
C VAL A 192 3.51 21.70 8.99
N GLU A 193 4.55 22.47 9.35
CA GLU A 193 4.46 23.85 9.82
C GLU A 193 5.37 24.75 8.97
N LYS A 194 4.94 26.00 8.72
CA LYS A 194 5.73 27.02 7.99
C LYS A 194 6.44 28.01 8.91
N SER A 195 6.06 28.04 10.18
CA SER A 195 6.51 29.07 11.13
C SER A 195 7.99 28.94 11.52
N LEU A 196 8.57 27.76 11.35
CA LEU A 196 9.91 27.45 11.82
C LEU A 196 10.54 26.38 10.94
N ALA A 197 11.51 26.75 10.12
CA ALA A 197 12.23 25.84 9.25
C ALA A 197 13.73 26.12 9.34
N ARG A 198 14.54 25.06 9.29
CA ARG A 198 16.01 25.19 9.22
C ARG A 198 16.49 25.36 7.78
N HIS A 199 15.77 24.73 6.85
CA HIS A 199 15.99 24.73 5.43
C HIS A 199 14.62 24.83 4.74
N GLY A 200 14.53 25.51 3.59
CA GLY A 200 13.27 25.70 2.90
C GLY A 200 12.29 26.62 3.65
N GLU A 201 11.01 26.38 3.45
CA GLU A 201 9.91 27.09 4.10
C GLU A 201 9.20 26.26 5.17
N TYR A 202 9.30 24.93 5.11
CA TYR A 202 8.50 24.02 5.91
C TYR A 202 9.35 23.15 6.85
N SER A 203 8.71 22.64 7.90
CA SER A 203 9.29 21.62 8.77
C SER A 203 8.22 20.69 9.33
N LEU A 204 8.64 19.54 9.86
CA LEU A 204 7.76 18.64 10.59
C LEU A 204 7.76 18.98 12.08
N LYS A 205 6.59 19.34 12.59
CA LYS A 205 6.34 19.42 14.01
C LYS A 205 5.86 18.08 14.52
N VAL A 206 6.49 17.62 15.59
CA VAL A 206 6.16 16.38 16.30
C VAL A 206 5.67 16.75 17.69
N ARG A 207 4.50 16.24 18.09
CA ARG A 207 3.94 16.43 19.43
C ARG A 207 4.09 15.14 20.23
N LEU A 208 5.17 15.07 21.00
CA LEU A 208 5.41 13.94 21.88
C LEU A 208 4.34 13.92 22.98
N ASN A 209 3.85 12.72 23.28
CA ASN A 209 2.96 12.41 24.40
C ASN A 209 3.69 11.62 25.50
N THR A 210 2.95 11.14 26.50
CA THR A 210 3.47 10.37 27.65
C THR A 210 3.53 8.86 27.41
N ASP A 211 3.33 8.39 26.18
CA ASP A 211 3.43 6.97 25.87
C ASP A 211 4.87 6.48 26.06
N THR A 212 5.03 5.21 26.41
CA THR A 212 6.36 4.59 26.67
C THR A 212 7.33 4.76 25.50
N TYR A 213 6.82 4.77 24.27
CA TYR A 213 7.59 5.00 23.05
C TYR A 213 6.95 6.12 22.23
N SER A 214 7.00 7.33 22.78
CA SER A 214 6.57 8.55 22.11
C SER A 214 7.64 9.00 21.11
N GLY A 215 7.34 8.94 19.81
CA GLY A 215 8.30 9.27 18.76
C GLY A 215 7.70 9.11 17.37
N VAL A 216 8.52 9.37 16.35
CA VAL A 216 8.13 9.25 14.94
C VAL A 216 9.20 8.47 14.18
N ALA A 217 8.78 7.75 13.14
CA ALA A 217 9.70 7.03 12.27
C ALA A 217 9.55 7.52 10.83
N LEU A 218 10.67 7.70 10.13
CA LEU A 218 10.70 7.88 8.69
C LEU A 218 10.92 6.51 8.05
N CYS A 219 10.00 6.05 7.19
CA CYS A 219 10.02 4.69 6.65
C CYS A 219 10.21 4.62 5.14
N TYR A 220 9.96 5.70 4.41
CA TYR A 220 9.97 5.69 2.95
C TYR A 220 10.91 6.76 2.41
N PHE A 221 12.07 6.34 1.90
CA PHE A 221 13.10 7.21 1.36
C PHE A 221 14.07 6.40 0.48
N PRO A 222 14.86 7.06 -0.39
CA PRO A 222 15.93 6.39 -1.13
C PRO A 222 16.94 5.74 -0.18
N GLY A 223 17.09 4.42 -0.27
CA GLY A 223 17.84 3.63 0.71
C GLY A 223 19.34 3.46 0.41
N ASN A 224 19.80 3.74 -0.80
CA ASN A 224 21.21 3.57 -1.16
C ASN A 224 22.02 4.82 -0.78
N TRP A 225 22.76 4.73 0.32
CA TRP A 225 23.60 5.81 0.85
C TRP A 225 25.09 5.59 0.54
N THR A 226 25.41 4.72 -0.41
CA THR A 226 26.79 4.49 -0.86
C THR A 226 27.38 5.79 -1.43
N GLY A 227 28.62 6.11 -1.03
CA GLY A 227 29.32 7.33 -1.45
C GLY A 227 29.12 8.53 -0.53
N TYR A 228 28.18 8.46 0.41
CA TYR A 228 27.97 9.50 1.43
C TYR A 228 28.73 9.16 2.72
N LYS A 229 29.07 10.20 3.49
CA LYS A 229 29.88 10.08 4.72
C LYS A 229 29.05 10.18 5.99
N SER A 230 28.07 11.08 6.01
CA SER A 230 27.29 11.39 7.20
C SER A 230 25.83 11.63 6.87
N LEU A 231 24.96 11.30 7.81
CA LEU A 231 23.58 11.75 7.87
C LEU A 231 23.50 13.06 8.67
N TYR A 232 22.87 14.07 8.10
CA TYR A 232 22.66 15.37 8.73
C TYR A 232 21.18 15.64 8.95
N PHE A 233 20.82 16.17 10.11
CA PHE A 233 19.47 16.65 10.39
C PHE A 233 19.50 17.68 11.52
N SER A 234 18.44 18.48 11.60
CA SER A 234 18.29 19.52 12.60
C SER A 234 16.95 19.39 13.30
N ILE A 235 16.94 19.56 14.62
CA ILE A 235 15.74 19.48 15.45
C ILE A 235 15.62 20.77 16.24
N PHE A 236 14.46 21.42 16.17
CA PHE A 236 14.14 22.53 17.04
C PHE A 236 13.39 22.03 18.27
N HIS A 237 13.89 22.37 19.46
CA HIS A 237 13.22 22.10 20.73
C HIS A 237 12.65 23.40 21.32
N THR A 238 11.37 23.39 21.71
CA THR A 238 10.66 24.58 22.17
C THR A 238 10.90 24.90 23.63
N ASP A 239 11.08 23.88 24.46
CA ASP A 239 11.05 24.02 25.91
C ASP A 239 12.43 24.40 26.45
N LYS A 240 12.46 24.97 27.66
CA LYS A 240 13.71 25.38 28.31
C LYS A 240 14.50 24.19 28.86
N GLU A 241 13.79 23.19 29.36
CA GLU A 241 14.41 21.99 29.92
C GLU A 241 14.96 21.10 28.79
N PRO A 242 16.19 20.57 28.92
CA PRO A 242 16.73 19.65 27.95
C PRO A 242 15.85 18.41 27.78
N LEU A 243 15.71 17.93 26.55
CA LEU A 243 14.98 16.71 26.23
C LEU A 243 15.94 15.67 25.65
N GLU A 244 15.99 14.48 26.27
CA GLU A 244 16.71 13.34 25.70
C GLU A 244 15.80 12.62 24.69
N ILE A 245 16.30 12.41 23.48
CA ILE A 245 15.67 11.57 22.45
C ILE A 245 16.63 10.45 22.04
N VAL A 246 16.09 9.40 21.43
CA VAL A 246 16.90 8.33 20.83
C VAL A 246 16.73 8.35 19.32
N CYS A 247 17.82 8.53 18.59
CA CYS A 247 17.87 8.29 17.15
C CYS A 247 18.14 6.80 16.90
N ARG A 248 17.15 6.12 16.31
CA ARG A 248 17.24 4.71 15.91
C ARG A 248 17.37 4.62 14.38
N ILE A 249 18.35 3.86 13.90
CA ILE A 249 18.52 3.55 12.47
C ILE A 249 18.72 2.03 12.31
N HIS A 250 18.04 1.44 11.33
CA HIS A 250 18.11 0.02 11.01
C HIS A 250 17.82 -0.22 9.53
N ASP A 251 18.24 -1.36 9.01
CA ASP A 251 17.96 -1.82 7.65
C ASP A 251 16.80 -2.83 7.61
N ALA A 252 16.47 -3.33 6.42
CA ALA A 252 15.37 -4.25 6.21
C ALA A 252 15.58 -5.64 6.88
N ASP A 253 16.83 -6.04 7.09
CA ASP A 253 17.19 -7.37 7.62
C ASP A 253 17.21 -7.43 9.16
N HIS A 254 16.74 -6.38 9.83
CA HIS A 254 16.86 -6.27 11.28
C HIS A 254 15.98 -7.25 12.07
N THR A 255 16.48 -7.71 13.22
CA THR A 255 15.81 -8.73 14.07
C THR A 255 14.99 -8.14 15.23
N ASN A 256 14.70 -6.84 15.20
CA ASN A 256 14.11 -6.04 16.30
C ASN A 256 14.90 -6.00 17.62
N GLU A 257 16.01 -6.74 17.74
CA GLU A 257 16.88 -6.73 18.90
C GLU A 257 17.57 -5.37 19.06
N TYR A 258 17.75 -4.92 20.30
CA TYR A 258 18.39 -3.63 20.57
C TYR A 258 19.83 -3.57 20.01
N ALA A 259 20.55 -4.70 20.10
CA ALA A 259 21.93 -4.83 19.66
C ALA A 259 22.09 -5.03 18.14
N ASP A 260 20.98 -5.11 17.38
CA ASP A 260 20.99 -5.30 15.93
C ASP A 260 20.79 -4.00 15.14
N ARG A 261 20.85 -2.85 15.82
CA ARG A 261 20.48 -1.55 15.26
C ARG A 261 21.31 -0.43 15.87
N PHE A 262 21.45 0.66 15.12
CA PHE A 262 22.04 1.87 15.65
C PHE A 262 21.06 2.56 16.59
N ASN A 263 21.52 2.89 17.80
CA ASN A 263 20.77 3.71 18.76
C ASN A 263 21.72 4.75 19.36
N GLN A 264 21.44 6.03 19.13
CA GLN A 264 22.19 7.11 19.75
C GLN A 264 21.26 8.01 20.55
N ARG A 265 21.62 8.27 21.82
CA ARG A 265 20.95 9.28 22.64
C ARG A 265 21.42 10.66 22.22
N LEU A 266 20.48 11.56 21.99
CA LEU A 266 20.72 12.94 21.63
C LEU A 266 20.05 13.83 22.67
N GLN A 267 20.80 14.80 23.16
CA GLN A 267 20.31 15.79 24.12
C GLN A 267 19.91 17.05 23.36
N LEU A 268 18.63 17.38 23.37
CA LEU A 268 18.08 18.57 22.74
C LEU A 268 18.11 19.74 23.72
N GLN A 269 18.87 20.76 23.39
CA GLN A 269 18.81 22.05 24.06
C GLN A 269 17.72 22.92 23.44
N LYS A 270 17.25 23.93 24.17
CA LYS A 270 16.29 24.89 23.63
C LYS A 270 16.82 25.51 22.32
N GLY A 271 15.98 25.56 21.29
CA GLY A 271 16.33 26.10 19.98
C GLY A 271 16.75 25.03 18.98
N TRP A 272 17.52 25.43 17.96
CA TRP A 272 18.03 24.52 16.93
C TRP A 272 19.20 23.68 17.43
N ASN A 273 19.11 22.37 17.23
CA ASN A 273 20.17 21.40 17.47
C ASN A 273 20.49 20.74 16.13
N ASP A 274 21.74 20.86 15.69
CA ASP A 274 22.23 20.26 14.44
C ASP A 274 23.02 18.99 14.76
N PHE A 275 22.65 17.87 14.12
CA PHE A 275 23.28 16.58 14.32
C PHE A 275 23.96 16.10 13.04
N SER A 276 25.12 15.46 13.21
CA SER A 276 25.85 14.76 12.15
C SER A 276 26.23 13.39 12.65
N LEU A 277 25.70 12.36 12.00
CA LEU A 277 25.98 10.96 12.33
C LEU A 277 26.83 10.36 11.22
N LEU A 278 28.00 9.81 11.56
CA LEU A 278 28.84 9.14 10.57
C LEU A 278 28.15 7.84 10.11
N LEU A 279 28.02 7.67 8.80
CA LEU A 279 27.44 6.45 8.23
C LEU A 279 28.30 5.22 8.52
N GLU A 280 29.57 5.41 8.86
CA GLU A 280 30.45 4.32 9.26
C GLU A 280 30.15 3.80 10.66
N ASP A 281 29.80 4.70 11.60
CA ASP A 281 29.38 4.34 12.95
C ASP A 281 28.02 3.64 12.91
N ILE A 282 27.09 4.15 12.09
CA ILE A 282 25.79 3.53 11.86
C ILE A 282 25.95 2.11 11.30
N LYS A 283 26.83 1.94 10.31
CA LYS A 283 27.10 0.64 9.67
C LYS A 283 27.61 -0.41 10.66
N HIS A 284 28.47 -0.01 11.60
CA HIS A 284 29.10 -0.90 12.58
C HIS A 284 28.34 -0.99 13.92
N ALA A 285 27.18 -0.35 14.02
CA ALA A 285 26.43 -0.32 15.27
C ALA A 285 25.89 -1.69 15.73
N PRO A 286 25.40 -2.57 14.83
CA PRO A 286 24.99 -3.91 15.24
C PRO A 286 26.18 -4.72 15.76
N ALA A 287 25.97 -5.52 16.81
CA ALA A 287 27.04 -6.26 17.46
C ALA A 287 27.58 -7.44 16.63
N SER A 288 26.74 -8.04 15.77
CA SER A 288 27.02 -9.31 15.10
C SER A 288 27.08 -9.22 13.56
N ARG A 289 26.78 -8.06 12.98
CA ARG A 289 26.73 -7.83 11.52
C ARG A 289 26.95 -6.36 11.18
N LEU A 290 26.98 -6.07 9.88
CA LEU A 290 26.98 -4.70 9.37
C LEU A 290 25.57 -4.35 8.90
N LEU A 291 25.14 -3.10 9.10
CA LEU A 291 23.96 -2.59 8.40
C LEU A 291 24.27 -2.42 6.92
N ASN A 292 23.29 -2.76 6.08
CA ASN A 292 23.34 -2.48 4.65
C ASN A 292 23.21 -0.97 4.39
N LYS A 293 24.01 -0.46 3.47
CA LYS A 293 23.97 0.93 2.98
C LYS A 293 23.25 1.02 1.65
#